data_AF-A0A3C0S1H1-F1
#
_entry.id   AF-A0A3C0S1H1-F1
#
_cell.length_a   1.000
_cell.length_b   1.000
_cell.length_c   1.000
_cell.angle_alpha   90.00
_cell.angle_beta   90.00
_cell.angle_gamma   90.00
#
_symmetry.space_group_name_H-M   'P 1'
#
loop_
_entity.id
_entity.type
_entity.pdbx_description
1 polymer ?
#
loop_
_entity_poly.entity_id
_entity_poly.type
_entity_poly.pdbx_seq_one_letter_code
_entity_poly.pdbx_strand_id
1 'polypeptide(L)'
;QVKATFFCVAENIKKNPHLFQRILAEGHQVGNHTYNHLKGWETNDEQYLANVAKCQELTQTDLFRPPYARATKSQLRQLYKKYRVIMWDIMSGDF
;
A
#
# COMPACT_ATOMS: atom_id res chain seq x y z
N GLN A 1 -4.32 -23.68 -7.37
CA GLN A 1 -3.52 -22.45 -7.49
C GLN A 1 -3.81 -21.59 -6.27
N VAL A 2 -2.79 -21.02 -5.62
CA VAL A 2 -2.97 -20.14 -4.45
C VAL A 2 -3.00 -18.67 -4.91
N LYS A 3 -3.81 -17.84 -4.25
CA LYS A 3 -3.86 -16.40 -4.51
C LYS A 3 -3.13 -15.64 -3.41
N ALA A 4 -2.58 -14.48 -3.75
CA ALA A 4 -1.87 -13.60 -2.86
C ALA A 4 -2.40 -12.16 -3.00
N THR A 5 -1.99 -11.30 -2.06
CA THR A 5 -2.24 -9.87 -2.08
C THR A 5 -0.91 -9.14 -2.23
N PHE A 6 -0.81 -8.29 -3.25
CA PHE A 6 0.38 -7.50 -3.54
C PHE A 6 0.16 -6.06 -3.07
N PHE A 7 0.91 -5.62 -2.06
CA PHE A 7 0.91 -4.23 -1.62
C PHE A 7 1.83 -3.41 -2.52
N CYS A 8 1.25 -2.74 -3.51
CA CYS A 8 1.99 -2.09 -4.58
C CYS A 8 2.32 -0.62 -4.24
N VAL A 9 3.55 -0.23 -4.58
CA VAL A 9 3.98 1.17 -4.58
C VAL A 9 3.64 1.78 -5.95
N ALA A 10 2.92 2.91 -5.96
CA ALA A 10 2.39 3.49 -7.20
C ALA A 10 3.46 3.82 -8.25
N GLU A 11 4.63 4.28 -7.80
CA GLU A 11 5.76 4.58 -8.69
C GLU A 11 6.21 3.33 -9.45
N ASN A 12 6.19 2.16 -8.82
CA ASN A 12 6.52 0.89 -9.46
C ASN A 12 5.42 0.41 -10.41
N ILE A 13 4.15 0.69 -10.11
CA ILE A 13 3.04 0.45 -11.05
C ILE A 13 3.26 1.27 -12.32
N LYS A 14 3.60 2.56 -12.20
CA LYS A 14 3.86 3.43 -13.35
C LYS A 14 5.06 2.98 -14.17
N LYS A 15 6.14 2.54 -13.51
CA LYS A 15 7.34 2.01 -14.19
C LYS A 15 7.08 0.66 -14.87
N ASN A 16 6.18 -0.16 -14.32
CA ASN A 16 5.94 -1.54 -14.77
C ASN A 16 4.44 -1.86 -14.91
N PRO A 17 3.69 -1.16 -15.78
CA PRO A 17 2.24 -1.34 -15.88
C PRO A 17 1.85 -2.75 -16.32
N HIS A 18 2.67 -3.41 -17.14
CA HIS A 18 2.42 -4.78 -17.59
C HIS A 18 2.43 -5.80 -16.44
N LEU A 19 3.33 -5.66 -15.45
CA LEU A 19 3.36 -6.52 -14.27
C LEU A 19 2.12 -6.32 -13.42
N PHE A 20 1.71 -5.07 -13.23
CA PHE A 20 0.49 -4.75 -12.49
C PHE A 20 -0.75 -5.36 -13.14
N GLN A 21 -0.88 -5.25 -14.46
CA GLN A 21 -1.97 -5.89 -15.20
C GLN A 21 -1.91 -7.42 -15.10
N ARG A 22 -0.71 -8.01 -15.10
CA ARG A 22 -0.55 -9.45 -14.93
C ARG A 22 -1.03 -9.93 -13.56
N ILE A 23 -0.70 -9.20 -12.48
CA ILE A 23 -1.19 -9.49 -11.12
C ILE A 23 -2.73 -9.56 -11.11
N LEU A 24 -3.40 -8.58 -11.74
CA LEU A 24 -4.86 -8.52 -11.83
C LEU A 24 -5.43 -9.66 -12.70
N ALA A 25 -4.83 -9.89 -13.88
CA ALA A 25 -5.27 -10.92 -14.81
C ALA A 25 -5.14 -12.34 -14.23
N GLU A 26 -4.12 -12.57 -13.39
CA GLU A 26 -3.93 -13.82 -12.66
C GLU A 26 -4.87 -13.95 -11.45
N GLY A 27 -5.74 -12.97 -11.17
CA GLY A 27 -6.75 -13.01 -10.11
C GLY A 27 -6.18 -12.82 -8.71
N HIS A 28 -5.03 -12.15 -8.58
CA HIS A 28 -4.49 -11.72 -7.30
C HIS A 28 -5.14 -10.42 -6.83
N GLN A 29 -5.04 -10.14 -5.53
CA GLN A 29 -5.49 -8.88 -4.96
C GLN A 29 -4.36 -7.85 -4.93
N VAL A 30 -4.75 -6.58 -4.97
CA VAL A 30 -3.83 -5.44 -4.84
C VAL A 30 -4.17 -4.65 -3.58
N GLY A 31 -3.15 -4.24 -2.85
CA GLY A 31 -3.21 -3.30 -1.75
C GLY A 31 -2.39 -2.05 -2.02
N ASN A 32 -2.74 -0.96 -1.35
CA ASN A 32 -2.03 0.31 -1.41
C ASN A 32 -0.80 0.28 -0.48
N HIS A 33 0.37 0.64 -1.01
CA HIS A 33 1.61 0.72 -0.25
C HIS A 33 2.29 2.09 -0.36
N THR A 34 1.50 3.15 -0.44
CA THR A 34 1.91 4.55 -0.69
C THR A 34 2.46 4.77 -2.11
N TYR A 35 2.63 6.03 -2.50
CA TYR A 35 3.05 6.38 -3.85
C TYR A 35 4.52 6.04 -4.12
N ASN A 36 5.41 6.39 -3.18
CA ASN A 36 6.87 6.23 -3.30
C ASN A 36 7.51 5.64 -2.03
N HIS A 37 6.79 4.74 -1.35
CA HIS A 37 7.25 4.05 -0.13
C HIS A 37 7.61 4.99 1.03
N LEU A 38 6.75 5.98 1.26
CA LEU A 38 6.97 7.05 2.23
C LEU A 38 6.88 6.54 3.67
N LYS A 39 7.82 6.95 4.54
CA LYS A 39 7.87 6.53 5.95
C LYS A 39 6.89 7.33 6.80
N GLY A 40 5.92 6.67 7.43
CA GLY A 40 4.86 7.36 8.18
C GLY A 40 5.35 8.18 9.37
N TRP A 41 6.32 7.69 10.16
CA TRP A 41 6.83 8.43 11.33
C TRP A 41 7.72 9.64 10.98
N GLU A 42 8.31 9.67 9.79
CA GLU A 42 9.18 10.77 9.34
C GLU A 42 8.39 11.80 8.52
N THR A 43 7.09 11.59 8.32
CA THR A 43 6.23 12.42 7.47
C THR A 43 5.05 12.95 8.26
N ASN A 44 4.70 14.22 8.07
CA ASN A 44 3.47 14.76 8.66
C ASN A 44 2.20 14.12 8.05
N ASP A 45 1.07 14.26 8.74
CA ASP A 45 -0.19 13.62 8.36
C ASP A 45 -0.68 14.01 6.95
N GLU A 46 -0.63 15.30 6.61
CA GLU A 46 -1.14 15.81 5.34
C GLU A 46 -0.38 15.21 4.16
N GLN A 47 0.96 15.31 4.20
CA GLN A 47 1.82 14.78 3.15
C GLN A 47 1.70 13.26 3.05
N TYR A 48 1.63 12.55 4.19
CA TYR A 48 1.49 11.10 4.18
C TYR A 48 0.16 10.65 3.57
N LEU A 49 -0.96 11.27 3.97
CA LEU A 49 -2.29 10.92 3.47
C LEU A 49 -2.47 11.31 2.00
N ALA A 50 -1.91 12.45 1.57
CA ALA A 50 -1.86 12.81 0.16
C ALA A 50 -1.07 11.77 -0.66
N ASN A 51 0.03 11.25 -0.12
CA ASN A 51 0.83 10.21 -0.75
C ASN A 51 0.06 8.88 -0.88
N VAL A 52 -0.69 8.49 0.16
CA VAL A 52 -1.59 7.33 0.11
C VAL A 52 -2.70 7.54 -0.92
N ALA A 53 -3.33 8.71 -0.94
CA ALA A 53 -4.39 9.05 -1.90
C ALA A 53 -3.88 9.03 -3.35
N LYS A 54 -2.67 9.54 -3.60
CA LYS A 54 -2.04 9.49 -4.92
C LYS A 54 -1.78 8.06 -5.39
N CYS A 55 -1.45 7.14 -4.48
CA CYS A 55 -1.37 5.72 -4.82
C CYS A 55 -2.75 5.12 -5.14
N GLN A 56 -3.78 5.59 -4.43
CA GLN A 56 -5.15 5.09 -4.57
C GLN A 56 -5.72 5.31 -5.97
N GLU A 57 -5.30 6.37 -6.67
CA GLU A 57 -5.65 6.63 -8.07
C GLU A 57 -5.34 5.44 -8.99
N LEU A 58 -4.30 4.66 -8.68
CA LEU A 58 -3.88 3.49 -9.46
C LEU A 58 -4.39 2.17 -8.88
N THR A 59 -4.38 2.02 -7.56
CA THR A 59 -4.68 0.73 -6.92
C THR A 59 -6.17 0.48 -6.74
N GLN A 60 -6.99 1.54 -6.60
CA GLN A 60 -8.45 1.48 -6.44
C GLN A 60 -8.93 0.36 -5.48
N THR A 61 -8.25 0.23 -4.35
CA THR A 61 -8.43 -0.86 -3.37
C THR A 61 -8.81 -0.30 -2.00
N ASP A 62 -9.45 -1.10 -1.16
CA ASP A 62 -9.71 -0.76 0.23
C ASP A 62 -8.62 -1.30 1.18
N LEU A 63 -7.61 -2.02 0.67
CA LEU A 63 -6.50 -2.56 1.45
C LEU A 63 -5.35 -1.57 1.53
N PHE A 64 -4.79 -1.38 2.72
CA PHE A 64 -3.60 -0.55 2.91
C PHE A 64 -2.59 -1.25 3.82
N ARG A 65 -1.30 -1.16 3.49
CA ARG A 65 -0.21 -1.54 4.42
C ARG A 65 0.76 -0.36 4.54
N PRO A 66 1.07 0.12 5.75
CA PRO A 66 2.06 1.17 5.93
C PRO A 66 3.47 0.63 5.62
N PRO A 67 4.29 1.37 4.85
CA PRO A 67 5.73 1.10 4.71
C PRO A 67 6.40 0.89 6.06
N TYR A 68 7.27 -0.11 6.16
CA TYR A 68 7.99 -0.48 7.38
C TYR A 68 7.11 -0.80 8.61
N ALA A 69 5.81 -1.06 8.43
CA ALA A 69 4.85 -1.13 9.53
C ALA A 69 4.76 0.16 10.37
N ARG A 70 5.14 1.32 9.81
CA ARG A 70 5.24 2.58 10.54
C ARG A 70 4.26 3.62 10.01
N ALA A 71 3.30 3.96 10.86
CA ALA A 71 2.42 5.11 10.73
C ALA A 71 2.14 5.70 12.13
N THR A 72 1.89 7.01 12.21
CA THR A 72 1.53 7.66 13.47
C THR A 72 0.08 7.29 13.87
N LYS A 73 -0.28 7.47 15.15
CA LYS A 73 -1.66 7.24 15.61
C LYS A 73 -2.67 8.13 14.89
N SER A 74 -2.29 9.37 14.55
CA SER A 74 -3.14 10.32 13.85
C SER A 74 -3.34 9.94 12.38
N GLN A 75 -2.28 9.50 11.68
CA GLN A 75 -2.37 8.91 10.34
C GLN A 75 -3.28 7.68 10.34
N LEU A 76 -3.02 6.72 11.23
CA LEU A 76 -3.80 5.47 11.32
C LEU A 76 -5.28 5.75 11.58
N ARG A 77 -5.61 6.68 12.48
CA ARG A 77 -7.00 7.08 12.74
C ARG A 77 -7.72 7.56 11.48
N GLN A 78 -7.02 8.25 10.58
CA GLN A 78 -7.61 8.71 9.32
C GLN A 78 -7.67 7.59 8.28
N LEU A 79 -6.64 6.74 8.21
CA LEU A 79 -6.58 5.60 7.31
C LEU A 79 -7.65 4.57 7.60
N TYR A 80 -7.91 4.24 8.88
CA TYR A 80 -8.96 3.29 9.27
C TYR A 80 -10.37 3.71 8.85
N LYS A 81 -10.62 4.98 8.55
CA LYS A 81 -11.91 5.45 8.03
C LYS A 81 -12.12 5.09 6.56
N LYS A 82 -11.05 4.81 5.82
CA LYS A 82 -11.06 4.62 4.36
C LYS A 82 -10.52 3.26 3.92
N TYR A 83 -9.72 2.61 4.75
CA TYR A 83 -8.98 1.41 4.42
C TYR A 83 -9.03 0.36 5.53
N ARG A 84 -8.97 -0.90 5.13
CA ARG A 84 -8.56 -2.02 5.96
C ARG A 84 -7.03 -2.02 6.03
N VAL A 85 -6.49 -1.63 7.18
CA VAL A 85 -5.04 -1.59 7.41
C VAL A 85 -4.54 -2.99 7.74
N ILE A 86 -3.60 -3.51 6.96
CA ILE A 86 -3.10 -4.89 7.04
C ILE A 86 -1.63 -4.91 7.46
N MET A 87 -1.35 -5.57 8.57
CA MET A 87 0.00 -5.82 9.10
C MET A 87 0.42 -7.27 8.80
N TRP A 88 1.25 -7.87 9.65
CA TRP A 88 1.63 -9.28 9.59
C TRP A 88 1.86 -9.82 11.01
N ASP A 89 1.67 -11.12 11.17
CA ASP A 89 2.05 -11.85 12.39
C ASP A 89 3.39 -12.58 12.23
N ILE A 90 3.78 -12.88 10.98
CA ILE A 90 5.00 -13.59 10.60
C ILE A 90 5.80 -12.72 9.63
N MET A 91 7.10 -12.54 9.89
CA MET A 91 8.06 -11.86 9.01
C MET A 91 9.12 -12.85 8.53
N SER A 92 9.28 -12.97 7.21
CA SER A 92 10.23 -13.88 6.54
C SER A 92 11.70 -13.44 6.62
N GLY A 93 11.97 -12.14 6.61
CA GLY A 93 13.35 -11.60 6.60
C GLY A 93 14.04 -11.67 5.24
N ASP A 94 13.28 -11.57 4.15
CA ASP A 94 13.71 -11.73 2.74
C ASP A 94 14.02 -10.41 2.00
N PHE A 95 14.06 -9.30 2.73
CA PHE A 95 14.20 -7.93 2.22
C PHE A 95 15.64 -7.53 1.83
#